data_AF-A0A960SV93-F1
#
_entry.id   AF-A0A960SV93-F1
#
_cell.length_a   1.000
_cell.length_b   1.000
_cell.length_c   1.000
_cell.angle_alpha   90.00
_cell.angle_beta   90.00
_cell.angle_gamma   90.00
#
_symmetry.space_group_name_H-M   'P 1'
#
loop_
_entity.id
_entity.type
_entity.pdbx_description
1 polymer ?
#
loop_
_entity_poly.entity_id
_entity_poly.type
_entity_poly.pdbx_seq_one_letter_code
_entity_poly.pdbx_strand_id
1 'polypeptide(L)'
;MPSTFLPLLSEPDPRTSAEGGLDPLGLYAIADALAVRLVPGVRERQSHPRFLTLLAVSLAVCEGLDEDDLPEAIAPAWLSFEWHVVEGLVRTCADTRGLPGSQKARHAVERDRVPLGAQNYLKTPSVFGFHGIYRLLARKVGIEMEEGLDEKGAELLRIWEKEQGLAGFSRGDRDGMGARLQEQWRRLVLSGMKRGSTLPTAEWRAFDTYLAIHRPGTNEAKFISSLLLDDPIGHRDELLRFITRREGWRLVSRTLDERSLHSALHRRTSEELKRLLDGIIAYEAFARLCLDAFESILTELTRSNARMPLSRLAFLQPVRRAAVKIPAMGRSVIERLDALGLATRFDDTFAALIEPASGDEWTARLLEHHRGTQERKAPDGKLPWIERWDDGTYMIRPLYRRTEPVPERDLEALPYVHAYRLKPLASFAAGLGLAPT
;
A
#
# COMPACT_ATOMS: atom_id res chain seq x y z
N MET A 1 -22.70 64.42 4.02
CA MET A 1 -21.67 63.49 3.50
C MET A 1 -21.91 62.14 4.18
N PRO A 2 -22.49 61.13 3.51
CA PRO A 2 -22.69 59.82 4.11
C PRO A 2 -21.40 58.99 3.99
N SER A 3 -21.04 58.39 5.11
CA SER A 3 -19.93 57.44 5.29
C SER A 3 -20.23 56.13 4.57
N THR A 4 -19.38 55.75 3.62
CA THR A 4 -19.42 54.43 2.96
C THR A 4 -18.61 53.46 3.81
N PHE A 5 -19.29 52.63 4.61
CA PHE A 5 -18.69 51.49 5.30
C PHE A 5 -18.21 50.46 4.26
N LEU A 6 -16.92 50.15 4.27
CA LEU A 6 -16.38 48.96 3.62
C LEU A 6 -16.92 47.71 4.34
N PRO A 7 -17.30 46.63 3.62
CA PRO A 7 -17.69 45.39 4.27
C PRO A 7 -16.50 44.81 5.05
N LEU A 8 -16.72 44.55 6.34
CA LEU A 8 -15.78 43.81 7.18
C LEU A 8 -15.54 42.42 6.58
N LEU A 9 -14.27 42.10 6.35
CA LEU A 9 -13.83 40.73 6.06
C LEU A 9 -14.28 39.83 7.22
N SER A 10 -15.13 38.84 6.93
CA SER A 10 -15.51 37.81 7.90
C SER A 10 -14.27 37.06 8.38
N GLU A 11 -14.23 36.75 9.67
CA GLU A 11 -13.22 35.87 10.26
C GLU A 11 -13.10 34.54 9.48
N PRO A 12 -11.90 33.92 9.43
CA PRO A 12 -11.71 32.63 8.77
C PRO A 12 -12.61 31.56 9.40
N ASP A 13 -13.40 30.87 8.58
CA ASP A 13 -14.18 29.69 9.00
C ASP A 13 -13.23 28.52 9.31
N PRO A 14 -13.12 28.03 10.56
CA PRO A 14 -12.27 26.91 10.89
C PRO A 14 -13.04 25.59 10.74
N ARG A 15 -13.56 25.29 9.53
CA ARG A 15 -14.12 23.96 9.20
C ARG A 15 -13.94 23.63 7.72
N THR A 16 -12.70 23.46 7.26
CA THR A 16 -12.46 22.66 6.05
C THR A 16 -12.75 21.20 6.35
N SER A 17 -14.04 20.82 6.29
CA SER A 17 -14.41 19.41 6.17
C SER A 17 -13.65 18.84 4.97
N ALA A 18 -12.84 17.82 5.20
CA ALA A 18 -12.07 17.22 4.13
C ALA A 18 -13.03 16.62 3.08
N GLU A 19 -12.77 16.91 1.81
CA GLU A 19 -13.41 16.24 0.67
C GLU A 19 -13.37 14.71 0.90
N GLY A 20 -14.49 14.04 0.61
CA GLY A 20 -14.75 12.60 0.74
C GLY A 20 -13.54 11.69 0.49
N GLY A 21 -13.43 10.61 1.28
CA GLY A 21 -12.26 9.71 1.27
C GLY A 21 -12.34 8.58 0.24
N LEU A 22 -11.19 8.02 -0.14
CA LEU A 22 -11.01 7.04 -1.24
C LEU A 22 -11.88 5.76 -1.17
N ASP A 23 -12.28 5.32 0.03
CA ASP A 23 -13.14 4.15 0.23
C ASP A 23 -14.59 4.58 0.55
N PRO A 24 -15.48 4.72 -0.45
CA PRO A 24 -16.82 5.28 -0.24
C PRO A 24 -17.70 4.39 0.66
N LEU A 25 -17.43 3.09 0.72
CA LEU A 25 -18.30 2.09 1.33
C LEU A 25 -17.64 1.32 2.49
N GLY A 26 -16.40 1.63 2.84
CA GLY A 26 -15.72 0.99 3.97
C GLY A 26 -15.28 -0.45 3.67
N LEU A 27 -15.10 -0.79 2.39
CA LEU A 27 -14.81 -2.15 1.93
C LEU A 27 -13.34 -2.55 2.16
N TYR A 28 -12.43 -1.58 2.31
CA TYR A 28 -11.00 -1.87 2.36
C TYR A 28 -10.58 -2.61 3.64
N ALA A 29 -11.23 -2.30 4.76
CA ALA A 29 -10.72 -2.63 6.08
C ALA A 29 -10.69 -4.15 6.37
N ILE A 30 -11.69 -4.89 5.87
CA ILE A 30 -11.76 -6.35 5.97
C ILE A 30 -10.85 -7.00 4.92
N ALA A 31 -10.83 -6.47 3.68
CA ALA A 31 -9.92 -6.95 2.66
C ALA A 31 -8.45 -6.85 3.08
N ASP A 32 -8.06 -5.74 3.71
CA ASP A 32 -6.72 -5.56 4.25
C ASP A 32 -6.41 -6.57 5.37
N ALA A 33 -7.34 -6.81 6.28
CA ALA A 33 -7.16 -7.82 7.34
C ALA A 33 -6.97 -9.23 6.76
N LEU A 34 -7.75 -9.60 5.74
CA LEU A 34 -7.60 -10.86 5.01
C LEU A 34 -6.24 -10.94 4.30
N ALA A 35 -5.82 -9.84 3.66
CA ALA A 35 -4.56 -9.78 2.95
C ALA A 35 -3.33 -9.82 3.88
N VAL A 36 -3.42 -9.22 5.08
CA VAL A 36 -2.37 -9.28 6.11
C VAL A 36 -2.19 -10.71 6.63
N ARG A 37 -3.27 -11.49 6.72
CA ARG A 37 -3.18 -12.92 7.07
C ARG A 37 -2.61 -13.75 5.93
N LEU A 38 -2.98 -13.41 4.69
CA LEU A 38 -2.50 -14.12 3.52
C LEU A 38 -0.99 -13.94 3.34
N VAL A 39 -0.51 -12.70 3.46
CA VAL A 39 0.88 -12.34 3.16
C VAL A 39 1.46 -11.39 4.23
N PRO A 40 1.70 -11.86 5.47
CA PRO A 40 2.14 -11.01 6.56
C PRO A 40 3.39 -10.18 6.22
N GLY A 41 3.35 -8.89 6.56
CA GLY A 41 4.44 -7.96 6.33
C GLY A 41 4.55 -7.41 4.91
N VAL A 42 3.95 -8.06 3.91
CA VAL A 42 3.96 -7.60 2.52
C VAL A 42 2.88 -6.53 2.31
N ARG A 43 3.24 -5.45 1.61
CA ARG A 43 2.35 -4.30 1.35
C ARG A 43 2.24 -4.04 -0.15
N GLU A 44 1.09 -3.53 -0.60
CA GLU A 44 0.81 -3.22 -2.02
C GLU A 44 1.86 -2.30 -2.68
N ARG A 45 2.49 -1.43 -1.88
CA ARG A 45 3.47 -0.44 -2.36
C ARG A 45 4.90 -0.99 -2.47
N GLN A 46 5.12 -2.24 -2.08
CA GLN A 46 6.41 -2.91 -2.27
C GLN A 46 6.58 -3.33 -3.73
N SER A 47 7.81 -3.21 -4.22
CA SER A 47 8.19 -3.32 -5.62
C SER A 47 9.41 -4.24 -5.79
N HIS A 48 10.47 -4.02 -5.03
CA HIS A 48 11.75 -4.72 -5.17
C HIS A 48 12.18 -5.35 -3.85
N PRO A 49 12.57 -6.64 -3.86
CA PRO A 49 12.92 -7.35 -2.64
C PRO A 49 14.24 -6.82 -2.04
N ARG A 50 15.11 -6.21 -2.86
CA ARG A 50 16.40 -5.68 -2.45
C ARG A 50 16.30 -4.52 -1.44
N PHE A 51 15.14 -3.89 -1.29
CA PHE A 51 14.95 -2.90 -0.22
C PHE A 51 15.12 -3.48 1.19
N LEU A 52 15.01 -4.81 1.35
CA LEU A 52 15.38 -5.48 2.60
C LEU A 52 16.89 -5.37 2.89
N THR A 53 17.74 -5.47 1.87
CA THR A 53 19.18 -5.22 1.98
C THR A 53 19.47 -3.75 2.27
N LEU A 54 18.78 -2.82 1.59
CA LEU A 54 18.94 -1.39 1.84
C LEU A 54 18.57 -1.03 3.29
N LEU A 55 17.53 -1.67 3.84
CA LEU A 55 17.19 -1.54 5.26
C LEU A 55 18.30 -2.06 6.17
N ALA A 56 18.85 -3.24 5.89
CA ALA A 56 19.93 -3.79 6.70
C ALA A 56 21.19 -2.89 6.68
N VAL A 57 21.54 -2.36 5.51
CA VAL A 57 22.65 -1.40 5.35
C VAL A 57 22.35 -0.09 6.08
N SER A 58 21.12 0.43 5.97
CA SER A 58 20.69 1.63 6.68
C SER A 58 20.86 1.49 8.19
N LEU A 59 20.39 0.38 8.76
CA LEU A 59 20.50 0.10 10.19
C LEU A 59 21.96 0.06 10.65
N ALA A 60 22.86 -0.58 9.90
CA ALA A 60 24.30 -0.60 10.21
C ALA A 60 24.99 0.77 10.07
N VAL A 61 24.53 1.62 9.15
CA VAL A 61 25.09 2.98 8.99
C VAL A 61 24.58 3.91 10.08
N CYS A 62 23.31 3.76 10.48
CA CYS A 62 22.63 4.61 11.43
C CYS A 62 22.81 4.19 12.89
N GLU A 63 23.43 3.04 13.16
CA GLU A 63 23.64 2.50 14.51
C GLU A 63 24.27 3.54 15.46
N GLY A 64 23.64 3.87 16.59
CA GLY A 64 24.12 4.88 17.53
C GLY A 64 24.15 6.32 16.97
N LEU A 65 23.26 6.64 16.02
CA LEU A 65 22.93 8.01 15.60
C LEU A 65 21.54 8.38 16.09
N ASP A 66 21.33 8.29 17.40
CA ASP A 66 20.04 8.58 18.02
C ASP A 66 19.80 10.09 18.09
N GLU A 67 18.55 10.49 17.85
CA GLU A 67 18.16 11.91 17.88
C GLU A 67 18.30 12.52 19.28
N ASP A 68 18.07 11.70 20.32
CA ASP A 68 18.19 12.12 21.73
C ASP A 68 19.63 12.51 22.09
N ASP A 69 20.61 11.90 21.43
CA ASP A 69 22.04 12.22 21.59
C ASP A 69 22.49 13.38 20.68
N LEU A 70 21.63 13.84 19.77
CA LEU A 70 21.91 14.86 18.76
C LEU A 70 20.79 15.93 18.71
N PRO A 71 20.69 16.83 19.70
CA PRO A 71 19.61 17.82 19.79
C PRO A 71 19.51 18.79 18.60
N GLU A 72 20.59 18.92 17.82
CA GLU A 72 20.66 19.74 16.60
C GLU A 72 20.10 19.04 15.36
N ALA A 73 19.74 17.75 15.44
CA ALA A 73 19.24 17.00 14.30
C ALA A 73 17.86 17.53 13.87
N ILE A 74 17.75 17.85 12.58
CA ILE A 74 16.50 18.30 11.94
C ILE A 74 15.67 17.10 11.45
N ALA A 75 16.31 15.94 11.29
CA ALA A 75 15.68 14.72 10.79
C ALA A 75 16.35 13.45 11.34
N PRO A 76 15.62 12.33 11.38
CA PRO A 76 16.17 11.04 11.80
C PRO A 76 17.26 10.53 10.89
N ALA A 77 18.17 9.73 11.47
CA ALA A 77 19.27 9.08 10.73
C ALA A 77 18.77 8.26 9.54
N TRP A 78 17.75 7.42 9.74
CA TRP A 78 17.17 6.58 8.69
C TRP A 78 16.62 7.42 7.52
N LEU A 79 16.07 8.60 7.80
CA LEU A 79 15.50 9.49 6.78
C LEU A 79 16.60 10.23 6.02
N SER A 80 17.64 10.68 6.72
CA SER A 80 18.84 11.25 6.10
C SER A 80 19.52 10.22 5.19
N PHE A 81 19.65 8.96 5.63
CA PHE A 81 20.14 7.87 4.79
C PHE A 81 19.27 7.65 3.56
N GLU A 82 17.94 7.60 3.73
CA GLU A 82 16.98 7.46 2.62
C GLU A 82 17.15 8.57 1.58
N TRP A 83 17.31 9.82 1.99
CA TRP A 83 17.53 10.92 1.05
C TRP A 83 18.79 10.73 0.22
N HIS A 84 19.91 10.35 0.85
CA HIS A 84 21.18 10.14 0.15
C HIS A 84 21.10 8.98 -0.84
N VAL A 85 20.47 7.86 -0.47
CA VAL A 85 20.28 6.72 -1.37
C VAL A 85 19.37 7.09 -2.53
N VAL A 86 18.22 7.71 -2.26
CA VAL A 86 17.26 8.06 -3.32
C VAL A 86 17.86 9.08 -4.29
N GLU A 87 18.52 10.13 -3.77
CA GLU A 87 19.21 11.11 -4.61
C GLU A 87 20.36 10.47 -5.40
N GLY A 88 21.20 9.66 -4.76
CA GLY A 88 22.30 8.95 -5.41
C GLY A 88 21.82 8.08 -6.57
N LEU A 89 20.80 7.25 -6.33
CA LEU A 89 20.22 6.39 -7.36
C LEU A 89 19.57 7.19 -8.50
N VAL A 90 18.88 8.31 -8.20
CA VAL A 90 18.33 9.18 -9.25
C VAL A 90 19.43 9.85 -10.08
N ARG A 91 20.55 10.23 -9.45
CA ARG A 91 21.68 10.86 -10.14
C ARG A 91 22.46 9.88 -11.03
N THR A 92 22.59 8.62 -10.63
CA THR A 92 23.54 7.71 -11.27
C THR A 92 22.93 6.45 -11.90
N CYS A 93 21.73 6.04 -11.50
CA CYS A 93 21.08 4.85 -12.03
C CYS A 93 20.18 5.19 -13.22
N ALA A 94 20.33 4.44 -14.32
CA ALA A 94 19.49 4.64 -15.51
C ALA A 94 18.02 4.25 -15.28
N ASP A 95 17.77 3.26 -14.43
CA ASP A 95 16.42 2.78 -14.11
C ASP A 95 16.13 2.90 -12.62
N THR A 96 15.14 3.73 -12.30
CA THR A 96 14.65 3.98 -10.93
C THR A 96 13.20 3.56 -10.77
N ARG A 97 12.65 2.75 -11.69
CA ARG A 97 11.26 2.29 -11.63
C ARG A 97 11.04 1.48 -10.36
N GLY A 98 10.07 1.89 -9.56
CA GLY A 98 9.77 1.26 -8.28
C GLY A 98 10.61 1.77 -7.10
N LEU A 99 11.46 2.80 -7.29
CA LEU A 99 12.11 3.53 -6.20
C LEU A 99 11.13 4.54 -5.56
N PRO A 100 10.74 4.37 -4.29
CA PRO A 100 9.87 5.33 -3.61
C PRO A 100 10.50 6.73 -3.53
N GLY A 101 9.70 7.75 -3.83
CA GLY A 101 10.15 9.16 -3.83
C GLY A 101 11.00 9.58 -5.04
N SER A 102 11.28 8.68 -5.99
CA SER A 102 12.10 8.97 -7.18
C SER A 102 11.60 10.17 -8.01
N GLN A 103 10.28 10.36 -8.16
CA GLN A 103 9.74 11.50 -8.89
C GLN A 103 10.05 12.84 -8.20
N LYS A 104 9.96 12.89 -6.86
CA LYS A 104 10.27 14.09 -6.07
C LYS A 104 11.77 14.37 -6.08
N ALA A 105 12.58 13.33 -5.92
CA ALA A 105 14.03 13.43 -6.04
C ALA A 105 14.47 13.91 -7.43
N ARG A 106 13.88 13.36 -8.50
CA ARG A 106 14.13 13.81 -9.87
C ARG A 106 13.82 15.29 -10.06
N HIS A 107 12.66 15.74 -9.54
CA HIS A 107 12.28 17.15 -9.60
C HIS A 107 13.30 18.03 -8.86
N ALA A 108 13.65 17.68 -7.62
CA ALA A 108 14.62 18.44 -6.82
C ALA A 108 16.00 18.51 -7.51
N VAL A 109 16.49 17.37 -7.99
CA VAL A 109 17.88 17.23 -8.46
C VAL A 109 18.07 17.69 -9.89
N GLU A 110 17.22 17.25 -10.82
CA GLU A 110 17.40 17.50 -12.26
C GLU A 110 16.80 18.84 -12.68
N ARG A 111 15.63 19.20 -12.14
CA ARG A 111 14.91 20.43 -12.50
C ARG A 111 15.33 21.61 -11.64
N ASP A 112 15.22 21.48 -10.32
CA ASP A 112 15.43 22.60 -9.40
C ASP A 112 16.91 22.76 -9.00
N ARG A 113 17.73 21.73 -9.26
CA ARG A 113 19.17 21.68 -8.92
C ARG A 113 19.44 21.95 -7.44
N VAL A 114 18.55 21.49 -6.56
CA VAL A 114 18.66 21.60 -5.11
C VAL A 114 18.88 20.22 -4.46
N PRO A 115 19.51 20.16 -3.27
CA PRO A 115 19.60 18.93 -2.48
C PRO A 115 18.21 18.38 -2.11
N LEU A 116 18.09 17.06 -2.01
CA LEU A 116 16.90 16.42 -1.48
C LEU A 116 16.86 16.54 0.05
N GLY A 117 15.71 16.83 0.63
CA GLY A 117 15.57 16.99 2.07
C GLY A 117 14.12 17.15 2.53
N ALA A 118 13.92 17.54 3.79
CA ALA A 118 12.60 17.60 4.43
C ALA A 118 11.58 18.47 3.65
N GLN A 119 12.04 19.54 3.01
CA GLN A 119 11.15 20.50 2.34
C GLN A 119 10.63 20.05 0.97
N ASN A 120 11.37 19.18 0.27
CA ASN A 120 11.09 18.81 -1.12
C ASN A 120 10.97 17.29 -1.36
N TYR A 121 11.10 16.48 -0.30
CA TYR A 121 10.86 15.04 -0.33
C TYR A 121 9.37 14.69 -0.07
N LEU A 122 9.11 13.48 0.45
CA LEU A 122 7.78 12.96 0.77
C LEU A 122 7.22 13.62 2.03
N LYS A 123 5.93 13.97 2.02
CA LYS A 123 5.23 14.54 3.20
C LYS A 123 5.18 13.58 4.39
N THR A 124 5.16 12.28 4.14
CA THR A 124 5.06 11.24 5.19
C THR A 124 5.97 10.07 4.81
N PRO A 125 7.30 10.22 4.96
CA PRO A 125 8.27 9.21 4.52
C PRO A 125 8.17 7.91 5.32
N SER A 126 7.69 7.95 6.57
CA SER A 126 7.36 6.75 7.36
C SER A 126 6.25 5.89 6.76
N VAL A 127 5.48 6.41 5.79
CA VAL A 127 4.41 5.69 5.08
C VAL A 127 4.76 5.47 3.61
N PHE A 128 5.38 6.45 2.97
CA PHE A 128 5.62 6.46 1.52
C PHE A 128 7.08 6.27 1.11
N GLY A 129 8.02 6.40 2.05
CA GLY A 129 9.44 6.13 1.87
C GLY A 129 9.74 4.63 1.87
N PHE A 130 10.91 4.24 1.38
CA PHE A 130 11.24 2.81 1.34
C PHE A 130 11.41 2.23 2.74
N HIS A 131 11.92 2.99 3.72
CA HIS A 131 11.94 2.52 5.10
C HIS A 131 10.54 2.22 5.60
N GLY A 132 9.61 3.18 5.46
CA GLY A 132 8.23 3.01 5.88
C GLY A 132 7.49 1.85 5.21
N ILE A 133 7.74 1.64 3.92
CA ILE A 133 7.11 0.58 3.12
C ILE A 133 7.62 -0.81 3.49
N TYR A 134 8.92 -0.96 3.82
CA TYR A 134 9.54 -2.27 4.04
C TYR A 134 9.75 -2.64 5.51
N ARG A 135 9.73 -1.69 6.45
CA ARG A 135 9.95 -1.91 7.88
C ARG A 135 9.11 -3.06 8.46
N LEU A 136 7.83 -3.12 8.13
CA LEU A 136 6.97 -4.20 8.63
C LEU A 136 7.42 -5.57 8.12
N LEU A 137 7.79 -5.68 6.85
CA LEU A 137 8.31 -6.94 6.29
C LEU A 137 9.65 -7.30 6.93
N ALA A 138 10.57 -6.34 7.05
CA ALA A 138 11.88 -6.53 7.65
C ALA A 138 11.78 -7.09 9.07
N ARG A 139 10.88 -6.53 9.91
CA ARG A 139 10.60 -7.07 11.25
C ARG A 139 10.01 -8.48 11.20
N LYS A 140 9.08 -8.74 10.27
CA LYS A 140 8.46 -10.06 10.12
C LYS A 140 9.42 -11.16 9.68
N VAL A 141 10.51 -10.80 8.98
CA VAL A 141 11.53 -11.76 8.52
C VAL A 141 12.83 -11.72 9.35
N GLY A 142 12.83 -11.05 10.50
CA GLY A 142 13.99 -11.01 11.42
C GLY A 142 15.19 -10.20 10.91
N ILE A 143 14.95 -9.21 10.05
CA ILE A 143 16.00 -8.26 9.60
C ILE A 143 16.16 -7.11 10.58
N GLU A 144 15.04 -6.58 11.08
CA GLU A 144 14.98 -5.43 11.97
C GLU A 144 14.35 -5.84 13.31
N MET A 145 14.97 -5.42 14.41
CA MET A 145 14.38 -5.36 15.75
C MET A 145 14.17 -3.90 16.17
N GLU A 146 13.56 -3.63 17.33
CA GLU A 146 13.11 -2.27 17.71
C GLU A 146 14.16 -1.16 17.52
N GLU A 147 15.44 -1.45 17.77
CA GLU A 147 16.52 -0.45 17.76
C GLU A 147 17.69 -0.81 16.83
N GLY A 148 17.54 -1.79 15.92
CA GLY A 148 18.68 -2.18 15.09
C GLY A 148 18.52 -3.42 14.22
N LEU A 149 19.66 -3.96 13.82
CA LEU A 149 19.75 -5.21 13.08
C LEU A 149 19.45 -6.40 13.99
N ASP A 150 18.56 -7.27 13.54
CA ASP A 150 18.35 -8.58 14.13
C ASP A 150 19.27 -9.63 13.43
N GLU A 151 19.26 -10.89 13.88
CA GLU A 151 20.18 -11.94 13.45
C GLU A 151 20.18 -12.14 11.92
N LYS A 152 19.00 -12.20 11.28
CA LYS A 152 18.90 -12.35 9.82
C LYS A 152 19.33 -11.08 9.10
N GLY A 153 19.16 -9.91 9.72
CA GLY A 153 19.67 -8.65 9.21
C GLY A 153 21.20 -8.62 9.18
N ALA A 154 21.83 -9.03 10.28
CA ALA A 154 23.29 -9.15 10.38
C ALA A 154 23.86 -10.21 9.42
N GLU A 155 23.13 -11.29 9.17
CA GLU A 155 23.49 -12.30 8.17
C GLU A 155 23.36 -11.75 6.73
N LEU A 156 22.24 -11.10 6.39
CA LEU A 156 22.04 -10.47 5.09
C LEU A 156 23.14 -9.43 4.79
N LEU A 157 23.48 -8.61 5.79
CA LEU A 157 24.54 -7.61 5.66
C LEU A 157 25.90 -8.26 5.36
N ARG A 158 26.26 -9.34 6.04
CA ARG A 158 27.50 -10.10 5.80
C ARG A 158 27.54 -10.73 4.39
N ILE A 159 26.41 -11.23 3.92
CA ILE A 159 26.29 -11.79 2.56
C ILE A 159 26.52 -10.68 1.52
N TRP A 160 25.80 -9.57 1.66
CA TRP A 160 25.95 -8.41 0.78
C TRP A 160 27.40 -7.88 0.81
N GLU A 161 27.98 -7.73 2.00
CA GLU A 161 29.36 -7.28 2.21
C GLU A 161 30.35 -8.11 1.38
N LYS A 162 30.23 -9.44 1.49
CA LYS A 162 31.10 -10.38 0.79
C LYS A 162 30.92 -10.31 -0.72
N GLU A 163 29.69 -10.24 -1.22
CA GLU A 163 29.42 -10.19 -2.67
C GLU A 163 29.82 -8.86 -3.30
N GLN A 164 29.77 -7.76 -2.54
CA GLN A 164 30.21 -6.45 -3.01
C GLN A 164 31.72 -6.21 -2.81
N GLY A 165 32.45 -7.13 -2.18
CA GLY A 165 33.88 -6.96 -1.88
C GLY A 165 34.14 -5.86 -0.83
N LEU A 166 33.18 -5.60 0.06
CA LEU A 166 33.21 -4.52 1.03
C LEU A 166 33.70 -5.00 2.40
N ALA A 167 34.82 -5.73 2.44
CA ALA A 167 35.35 -6.28 3.69
C ALA A 167 35.42 -5.20 4.80
N GLY A 168 34.91 -5.55 5.98
CA GLY A 168 34.89 -4.71 7.18
C GLY A 168 33.64 -3.84 7.35
N PHE A 169 32.69 -3.84 6.41
CA PHE A 169 31.48 -3.01 6.53
C PHE A 169 30.64 -3.33 7.77
N SER A 170 30.41 -4.61 8.07
CA SER A 170 29.60 -5.03 9.24
C SER A 170 30.39 -5.16 10.54
N ARG A 171 31.71 -5.35 10.46
CA ARG A 171 32.57 -5.68 11.62
C ARG A 171 33.41 -4.51 12.14
N GLY A 172 33.41 -3.37 11.45
CA GLY A 172 34.21 -2.21 11.85
C GLY A 172 35.73 -2.44 11.76
N ASP A 173 36.18 -3.45 10.99
CA ASP A 173 37.61 -3.69 10.75
C ASP A 173 38.19 -2.49 10.00
N ARG A 174 38.97 -1.68 10.71
CA ARG A 174 39.30 -0.28 10.35
C ARG A 174 40.01 -0.10 9.02
N ASP A 175 40.64 -1.15 8.49
CA ASP A 175 41.50 -1.07 7.31
C ASP A 175 40.82 -1.52 6.01
N GLY A 176 39.62 -2.11 6.09
CA GLY A 176 38.88 -2.61 4.93
C GLY A 176 38.17 -1.52 4.11
N MET A 177 37.97 -1.77 2.80
CA MET A 177 37.21 -0.87 1.93
C MET A 177 35.78 -0.65 2.44
N GLY A 178 35.16 -1.69 3.02
CA GLY A 178 33.83 -1.61 3.58
C GLY A 178 33.74 -0.70 4.80
N ALA A 179 34.69 -0.81 5.73
CA ALA A 179 34.71 0.05 6.91
C ALA A 179 34.87 1.53 6.54
N ARG A 180 35.72 1.84 5.55
CA ARG A 180 35.87 3.21 5.03
C ARG A 180 34.58 3.73 4.40
N LEU A 181 33.89 2.90 3.62
CA LEU A 181 32.62 3.25 2.99
C LEU A 181 31.51 3.45 4.04
N GLN A 182 31.44 2.58 5.05
CA GLN A 182 30.48 2.69 6.15
C GLN A 182 30.68 4.00 6.91
N GLU A 183 31.91 4.31 7.34
CA GLU A 183 32.24 5.54 8.05
C GLU A 183 31.94 6.79 7.21
N GLN A 184 32.15 6.70 5.90
CA GLN A 184 31.81 7.77 4.99
C GLN A 184 30.30 8.01 4.87
N TRP A 185 29.52 6.94 4.68
CA TRP A 185 28.06 7.04 4.66
C TRP A 185 27.52 7.51 6.01
N ARG A 186 28.10 7.07 7.12
CA ARG A 186 27.76 7.54 8.46
C ARG A 186 27.96 9.05 8.60
N ARG A 187 29.09 9.59 8.12
CA ARG A 187 29.35 11.04 8.12
C ARG A 187 28.38 11.83 7.23
N LEU A 188 28.00 11.29 6.08
CA LEU A 188 26.97 11.90 5.21
C LEU A 188 25.60 11.92 5.91
N VAL A 189 25.21 10.80 6.53
CA VAL A 189 23.96 10.69 7.28
C VAL A 189 23.94 11.69 8.43
N LEU A 190 24.96 11.70 9.29
CA LEU A 190 25.07 12.61 10.43
C LEU A 190 25.02 14.08 9.99
N SER A 191 25.74 14.43 8.94
CA SER A 191 25.73 15.80 8.39
C SER A 191 24.36 16.16 7.80
N GLY A 192 23.70 15.20 7.14
CA GLY A 192 22.37 15.39 6.57
C GLY A 192 21.27 15.51 7.63
N MET A 193 21.40 14.82 8.76
CA MET A 193 20.52 14.97 9.92
C MET A 193 20.55 16.41 10.43
N LYS A 194 21.75 16.97 10.65
CA LYS A 194 21.94 18.34 11.12
C LYS A 194 21.48 19.39 10.12
N ARG A 195 21.64 19.13 8.82
CA ARG A 195 21.28 20.07 7.74
C ARG A 195 19.80 20.00 7.33
N GLY A 196 19.15 18.86 7.53
CA GLY A 196 17.81 18.59 7.01
C GLY A 196 17.77 18.34 5.49
N SER A 197 18.90 18.02 4.88
CA SER A 197 19.02 17.69 3.45
C SER A 197 20.27 16.86 3.16
N THR A 198 20.36 16.28 1.97
CA THR A 198 21.59 15.66 1.46
C THR A 198 22.73 16.68 1.34
N LEU A 199 23.97 16.17 1.29
CA LEU A 199 25.16 16.94 0.96
C LEU A 199 25.73 16.53 -0.40
N PRO A 200 26.33 17.47 -1.15
CA PRO A 200 27.12 17.12 -2.33
C PRO A 200 28.21 16.11 -1.97
N THR A 201 28.29 15.02 -2.72
CA THR A 201 29.36 14.04 -2.61
C THR A 201 29.83 13.62 -4.00
N ALA A 202 31.12 13.32 -4.14
CA ALA A 202 31.67 12.75 -5.37
C ALA A 202 31.22 11.30 -5.59
N GLU A 203 30.58 10.68 -4.60
CA GLU A 203 30.35 9.25 -4.52
C GLU A 203 28.91 8.84 -4.73
N TRP A 204 28.11 9.67 -5.39
CA TRP A 204 26.75 9.28 -5.77
C TRP A 204 26.72 7.92 -6.47
N ARG A 205 27.77 7.62 -7.24
CA ARG A 205 27.93 6.35 -7.94
C ARG A 205 28.05 5.15 -7.00
N ALA A 206 28.56 5.31 -5.79
CA ALA A 206 28.66 4.22 -4.81
C ALA A 206 27.28 3.67 -4.44
N PHE A 207 26.25 4.52 -4.36
CA PHE A 207 24.88 4.06 -4.11
C PHE A 207 24.34 3.20 -5.26
N ASP A 208 24.59 3.56 -6.52
CA ASP A 208 24.22 2.69 -7.65
C ASP A 208 25.07 1.42 -7.71
N THR A 209 26.39 1.52 -7.50
CA THR A 209 27.29 0.36 -7.52
C THR A 209 26.88 -0.69 -6.50
N TYR A 210 26.60 -0.30 -5.26
CA TYR A 210 26.40 -1.23 -4.15
C TYR A 210 24.93 -1.47 -3.77
N LEU A 211 24.03 -0.53 -4.09
CA LEU A 211 22.62 -0.55 -3.64
C LEU A 211 21.59 -0.42 -4.78
N ALA A 212 21.97 -0.59 -6.05
CA ALA A 212 21.00 -0.60 -7.15
C ALA A 212 19.86 -1.61 -6.94
N ILE A 213 18.62 -1.14 -6.89
CA ILE A 213 17.44 -1.92 -6.44
C ILE A 213 17.11 -3.14 -7.31
N HIS A 214 17.62 -3.21 -8.54
CA HIS A 214 17.35 -4.28 -9.51
C HIS A 214 18.46 -5.34 -9.61
N ARG A 215 19.56 -5.20 -8.86
CA ARG A 215 20.77 -6.02 -9.01
C ARG A 215 21.18 -6.71 -7.71
N PRO A 216 20.32 -7.52 -7.07
CA PRO A 216 20.76 -8.30 -5.91
C PRO A 216 21.87 -9.26 -6.31
N GLY A 217 22.83 -9.49 -5.42
CA GLY A 217 23.83 -10.54 -5.59
C GLY A 217 23.20 -11.94 -5.55
N THR A 218 23.94 -12.95 -5.99
CA THR A 218 23.39 -14.32 -6.14
C THR A 218 23.04 -14.92 -4.78
N ASN A 219 23.92 -14.78 -3.80
CA ASN A 219 23.71 -15.29 -2.44
C ASN A 219 22.77 -14.37 -1.67
N GLU A 220 22.85 -13.05 -1.90
CA GLU A 220 21.87 -12.07 -1.40
C GLU A 220 20.44 -12.47 -1.81
N ALA A 221 20.21 -12.74 -3.11
CA ALA A 221 18.92 -13.13 -3.63
C ALA A 221 18.44 -14.48 -3.07
N LYS A 222 19.33 -15.47 -2.95
CA LYS A 222 19.00 -16.77 -2.34
C LYS A 222 18.58 -16.62 -0.87
N PHE A 223 19.31 -15.79 -0.12
CA PHE A 223 19.01 -15.56 1.29
C PHE A 223 17.68 -14.82 1.48
N ILE A 224 17.44 -13.75 0.71
CA ILE A 224 16.14 -13.06 0.74
C ILE A 224 15.01 -14.02 0.34
N SER A 225 15.24 -14.89 -0.65
CA SER A 225 14.27 -15.91 -1.04
C SER A 225 13.94 -16.85 0.11
N SER A 226 14.95 -17.33 0.86
CA SER A 226 14.70 -18.19 2.02
C SER A 226 13.93 -17.46 3.12
N LEU A 227 14.21 -16.17 3.37
CA LEU A 227 13.47 -15.36 4.35
C LEU A 227 12.00 -15.16 3.97
N LEU A 228 11.68 -15.10 2.67
CA LEU A 228 10.31 -14.97 2.19
C LEU A 228 9.54 -16.31 2.22
N LEU A 229 10.26 -17.43 2.07
CA LEU A 229 9.71 -18.78 2.13
C LEU A 229 9.60 -19.31 3.56
N ASP A 230 10.31 -18.71 4.51
CA ASP A 230 10.17 -18.99 5.94
C ASP A 230 9.06 -18.10 6.51
N ASP A 231 7.83 -18.62 6.49
CA ASP A 231 6.63 -17.90 6.91
C ASP A 231 5.77 -18.72 7.87
N PRO A 232 6.15 -18.84 9.16
CA PRO A 232 5.46 -19.73 10.10
C PRO A 232 4.04 -19.29 10.48
N ILE A 233 3.66 -18.05 10.15
CA ILE A 233 2.37 -17.44 10.55
C ILE A 233 1.46 -17.18 9.35
N GLY A 234 2.03 -16.97 8.16
CA GLY A 234 1.29 -16.65 6.94
C GLY A 234 1.33 -17.76 5.92
N HIS A 235 1.09 -17.40 4.66
CA HIS A 235 1.08 -18.31 3.53
C HIS A 235 1.99 -17.86 2.38
N ARG A 236 3.00 -17.03 2.66
CA ARG A 236 3.96 -16.56 1.64
C ARG A 236 4.64 -17.71 0.93
N ASP A 237 4.95 -18.79 1.65
CA ASP A 237 5.65 -19.94 1.11
C ASP A 237 4.81 -20.70 0.08
N GLU A 238 3.55 -21.03 0.38
CA GLU A 238 2.61 -21.70 -0.51
C GLU A 238 2.36 -20.85 -1.76
N LEU A 239 2.17 -19.54 -1.58
CA LEU A 239 1.97 -18.58 -2.64
C LEU A 239 3.19 -18.45 -3.55
N LEU A 240 4.39 -18.26 -3.00
CA LEU A 240 5.62 -18.14 -3.76
C LEU A 240 5.95 -19.45 -4.48
N ARG A 241 5.79 -20.60 -3.83
CA ARG A 241 5.97 -21.93 -4.47
C ARG A 241 4.99 -22.14 -5.62
N PHE A 242 3.78 -21.58 -5.55
CA PHE A 242 2.83 -21.66 -6.66
C PHE A 242 3.17 -20.68 -7.79
N ILE A 243 3.43 -19.41 -7.47
CA ILE A 243 3.76 -18.34 -8.43
C ILE A 243 5.01 -18.70 -9.25
N THR A 244 6.00 -19.32 -8.63
CA THR A 244 7.27 -19.69 -9.27
C THR A 244 7.17 -20.94 -10.15
N ARG A 245 6.04 -21.67 -10.14
CA ARG A 245 5.77 -22.74 -11.12
C ARG A 245 5.30 -22.15 -12.43
N ARG A 246 5.56 -22.84 -13.55
CA ARG A 246 5.13 -22.42 -14.91
C ARG A 246 3.65 -22.05 -14.99
N GLU A 247 2.78 -22.81 -14.31
CA GLU A 247 1.34 -22.53 -14.29
C GLU A 247 1.02 -21.20 -13.59
N GLY A 248 1.50 -21.02 -12.36
CA GLY A 248 1.29 -19.78 -11.60
C GLY A 248 1.94 -18.58 -12.30
N TRP A 249 3.16 -18.74 -12.80
CA TRP A 249 3.89 -17.67 -13.48
C TRP A 249 3.18 -17.16 -14.74
N ARG A 250 2.51 -18.03 -15.50
CA ARG A 250 1.72 -17.61 -16.66
C ARG A 250 0.53 -16.72 -16.28
N LEU A 251 -0.09 -16.98 -15.13
CA LEU A 251 -1.21 -16.16 -14.63
C LEU A 251 -0.72 -14.78 -14.19
N VAL A 252 0.46 -14.73 -13.57
CA VAL A 252 1.08 -13.49 -13.09
C VAL A 252 1.66 -12.63 -14.22
N SER A 253 2.32 -13.25 -15.20
CA SER A 253 3.10 -12.54 -16.22
C SER A 253 2.27 -11.94 -17.36
N ARG A 254 1.05 -12.44 -17.62
CA ARG A 254 0.18 -11.95 -18.69
C ARG A 254 -0.67 -10.76 -18.24
N THR A 255 -1.48 -11.00 -17.23
CA THR A 255 -2.44 -10.06 -16.66
C THR A 255 -2.63 -10.51 -15.24
N LEU A 256 -2.00 -9.84 -14.27
CA LEU A 256 -2.13 -10.23 -12.88
C LEU A 256 -3.58 -10.03 -12.43
N ASP A 257 -4.35 -11.10 -12.48
CA ASP A 257 -5.67 -11.23 -11.91
C ASP A 257 -5.59 -12.17 -10.70
N GLU A 258 -5.69 -11.57 -9.52
CA GLU A 258 -5.56 -12.28 -8.26
C GLU A 258 -6.70 -13.30 -8.07
N ARG A 259 -7.89 -13.05 -8.63
CA ARG A 259 -9.00 -14.02 -8.60
C ARG A 259 -8.63 -15.30 -9.33
N SER A 260 -8.18 -15.19 -10.58
CA SER A 260 -7.74 -16.35 -11.36
C SER A 260 -6.62 -17.12 -10.67
N LEU A 261 -5.68 -16.41 -10.04
CA LEU A 261 -4.58 -17.02 -9.30
C LEU A 261 -5.08 -17.76 -8.05
N HIS A 262 -5.90 -17.13 -7.21
CA HIS A 262 -6.48 -17.75 -6.02
C HIS A 262 -7.32 -18.98 -6.39
N SER A 263 -8.14 -18.91 -7.44
CA SER A 263 -8.91 -20.05 -7.94
C SER A 263 -8.02 -21.22 -8.39
N ALA A 264 -6.90 -20.92 -9.04
CA ALA A 264 -5.95 -21.95 -9.46
C ALA A 264 -5.21 -22.57 -8.26
N LEU A 265 -4.83 -21.74 -7.28
CA LEU A 265 -4.13 -22.14 -6.06
C LEU A 265 -5.01 -22.97 -5.12
N HIS A 266 -6.30 -22.64 -5.02
CA HIS A 266 -7.27 -23.29 -4.13
C HIS A 266 -7.26 -24.83 -4.23
N ARG A 267 -6.96 -25.38 -5.42
CA ARG A 267 -6.92 -26.84 -5.66
C ARG A 267 -5.70 -27.55 -5.10
N ARG A 268 -4.66 -26.84 -4.65
CA ARG A 268 -3.32 -27.39 -4.38
C ARG A 268 -2.68 -26.90 -3.09
N THR A 269 -3.47 -26.27 -2.23
CA THR A 269 -2.99 -25.60 -1.03
C THR A 269 -3.48 -26.29 0.24
N SER A 270 -2.90 -25.94 1.37
CA SER A 270 -3.29 -26.43 2.70
C SER A 270 -4.76 -26.11 3.01
N GLU A 271 -5.37 -26.86 3.94
CA GLU A 271 -6.73 -26.58 4.39
C GLU A 271 -6.85 -25.21 5.09
N GLU A 272 -5.78 -24.71 5.69
CA GLU A 272 -5.76 -23.38 6.28
C GLU A 272 -5.81 -22.28 5.21
N LEU A 273 -4.94 -22.35 4.21
CA LEU A 273 -4.97 -21.38 3.12
C LEU A 273 -6.26 -21.50 2.30
N LYS A 274 -6.82 -22.71 2.09
CA LYS A 274 -8.14 -22.86 1.46
C LYS A 274 -9.21 -22.08 2.21
N ARG A 275 -9.32 -22.22 3.54
CA ARG A 275 -10.29 -21.48 4.36
C ARG A 275 -10.12 -19.96 4.21
N LEU A 276 -8.87 -19.47 4.16
CA LEU A 276 -8.60 -18.05 3.96
C LEU A 276 -9.00 -17.57 2.55
N LEU A 277 -8.65 -18.33 1.50
CA LEU A 277 -9.03 -18.02 0.12
C LEU A 277 -10.54 -18.03 -0.06
N ASP A 278 -11.23 -18.97 0.58
CA ASP A 278 -12.69 -19.05 0.62
C ASP A 278 -13.33 -17.80 1.25
N GLY A 279 -12.75 -17.33 2.37
CA GLY A 279 -13.15 -16.07 2.99
C GLY A 279 -12.93 -14.87 2.07
N ILE A 280 -11.78 -14.81 1.39
CA ILE A 280 -11.47 -13.77 0.39
C ILE A 280 -12.48 -13.79 -0.75
N ILE A 281 -12.72 -14.95 -1.37
CA ILE A 281 -13.62 -15.10 -2.50
C ILE A 281 -15.05 -14.68 -2.13
N ALA A 282 -15.54 -15.09 -0.96
CA ALA A 282 -16.86 -14.73 -0.47
C ALA A 282 -16.98 -13.22 -0.18
N TYR A 283 -16.00 -12.64 0.51
CA TYR A 283 -15.98 -11.22 0.80
C TYR A 283 -15.90 -10.37 -0.48
N GLU A 284 -15.08 -10.78 -1.44
CA GLU A 284 -14.93 -10.09 -2.72
C GLU A 284 -16.19 -10.16 -3.59
N ALA A 285 -16.95 -11.26 -3.53
CA ALA A 285 -18.24 -11.34 -4.19
C ALA A 285 -19.24 -10.32 -3.60
N PHE A 286 -19.28 -10.19 -2.28
CA PHE A 286 -20.07 -9.17 -1.58
C PHE A 286 -19.61 -7.74 -1.92
N ALA A 287 -18.30 -7.47 -1.83
CA ALA A 287 -17.72 -6.16 -2.08
C ALA A 287 -17.96 -5.72 -3.53
N ARG A 288 -17.83 -6.63 -4.50
CA ARG A 288 -18.09 -6.36 -5.92
C ARG A 288 -19.55 -5.95 -6.14
N LEU A 289 -20.51 -6.65 -5.54
CA LEU A 289 -21.92 -6.29 -5.64
C LEU A 289 -22.21 -4.90 -5.06
N CYS A 290 -21.64 -4.58 -3.89
CA CYS A 290 -21.77 -3.25 -3.29
C CYS A 290 -21.19 -2.16 -4.18
N LEU A 291 -19.96 -2.37 -4.68
CA LEU A 291 -19.26 -1.39 -5.51
C LEU A 291 -19.98 -1.19 -6.85
N ASP A 292 -20.34 -2.26 -7.55
CA ASP A 292 -21.04 -2.17 -8.83
C ASP A 292 -22.39 -1.44 -8.69
N ALA A 293 -23.15 -1.72 -7.63
CA ALA A 293 -24.39 -1.01 -7.34
C ALA A 293 -24.13 0.49 -7.12
N PHE A 294 -23.16 0.83 -6.28
CA PHE A 294 -22.83 2.22 -5.96
C PHE A 294 -22.27 2.98 -7.17
N GLU A 295 -21.35 2.40 -7.93
CA GLU A 295 -20.80 3.01 -9.14
C GLU A 295 -21.87 3.21 -10.21
N SER A 296 -22.83 2.28 -10.35
CA SER A 296 -23.94 2.46 -11.29
C SER A 296 -24.82 3.67 -10.92
N ILE A 297 -25.04 3.91 -9.62
CA ILE A 297 -25.71 5.11 -9.13
C ILE A 297 -24.89 6.36 -9.47
N LEU A 298 -23.57 6.35 -9.23
CA LEU A 298 -22.71 7.49 -9.54
C LEU A 298 -22.74 7.83 -11.04
N THR A 299 -22.69 6.80 -11.90
CA THR A 299 -22.74 6.98 -13.36
C THR A 299 -24.10 7.52 -13.81
N GLU A 300 -25.21 7.02 -13.27
CA GLU A 300 -26.55 7.55 -13.63
C GLU A 300 -26.76 8.99 -13.13
N LEU A 301 -26.30 9.32 -11.92
CA LEU A 301 -26.33 10.71 -11.42
C LEU A 301 -25.42 11.63 -12.24
N THR A 302 -24.27 11.13 -12.71
CA THR A 302 -23.38 11.88 -13.60
C THR A 302 -24.02 12.15 -14.96
N ARG A 303 -24.64 11.11 -15.55
CA ARG A 303 -25.26 11.17 -16.88
C ARG A 303 -26.49 12.07 -16.91
N SER A 304 -27.33 11.99 -15.88
CA SER A 304 -28.54 12.82 -15.77
C SER A 304 -28.20 14.29 -15.50
N ASN A 305 -27.09 14.56 -14.81
CA ASN A 305 -26.69 15.89 -14.35
C ASN A 305 -27.83 16.64 -13.65
N ALA A 306 -28.69 15.89 -12.96
CA ALA A 306 -29.90 16.36 -12.30
C ALA A 306 -30.14 15.58 -11.01
N ARG A 307 -31.03 16.10 -10.17
CA ARG A 307 -31.50 15.38 -8.98
C ARG A 307 -32.36 14.19 -9.40
N MET A 308 -32.20 13.07 -8.70
CA MET A 308 -32.92 11.84 -9.02
C MET A 308 -33.64 11.25 -7.81
N PRO A 309 -34.90 10.77 -7.98
CA PRO A 309 -35.61 10.08 -6.91
C PRO A 309 -35.01 8.68 -6.68
N LEU A 310 -35.13 8.21 -5.44
CA LEU A 310 -34.63 6.90 -5.00
C LEU A 310 -35.14 5.75 -5.87
N SER A 311 -36.43 5.76 -6.21
CA SER A 311 -37.07 4.71 -7.02
C SER A 311 -36.36 4.52 -8.35
N ARG A 312 -35.94 5.60 -9.01
CA ARG A 312 -35.21 5.50 -10.29
C ARG A 312 -33.82 4.89 -10.12
N LEU A 313 -33.13 5.18 -9.02
CA LEU A 313 -31.83 4.58 -8.70
C LEU A 313 -31.99 3.08 -8.36
N ALA A 314 -33.05 2.72 -7.66
CA ALA A 314 -33.37 1.34 -7.30
C ALA A 314 -33.68 0.45 -8.53
N PHE A 315 -34.15 1.04 -9.64
CA PHE A 315 -34.38 0.31 -10.89
C PHE A 315 -33.11 -0.02 -11.68
N LEU A 316 -31.95 0.55 -11.33
CA LEU A 316 -30.68 0.24 -12.01
C LEU A 316 -30.34 -1.25 -11.87
N GLN A 317 -29.93 -1.88 -12.97
CA GLN A 317 -29.71 -3.33 -12.99
C GLN A 317 -28.68 -3.81 -11.94
N PRO A 318 -27.52 -3.15 -11.75
CA PRO A 318 -26.56 -3.56 -10.72
C PRO A 318 -27.12 -3.42 -9.30
N VAL A 319 -27.93 -2.39 -9.05
CA VAL A 319 -28.60 -2.16 -7.76
C VAL A 319 -29.61 -3.26 -7.48
N ARG A 320 -30.50 -3.58 -8.43
CA ARG A 320 -31.46 -4.69 -8.28
C ARG A 320 -30.76 -6.02 -8.04
N ARG A 321 -29.67 -6.27 -8.77
CA ARG A 321 -28.86 -7.48 -8.60
C ARG A 321 -28.25 -7.56 -7.20
N ALA A 322 -27.71 -6.47 -6.68
CA ALA A 322 -27.15 -6.40 -5.34
C ALA A 322 -28.22 -6.57 -4.25
N ALA A 323 -29.35 -5.88 -4.36
CA ALA A 323 -30.47 -5.97 -3.42
C ALA A 323 -31.03 -7.39 -3.25
N VAL A 324 -30.97 -8.21 -4.31
CA VAL A 324 -31.37 -9.63 -4.24
C VAL A 324 -30.23 -10.52 -3.74
N LYS A 325 -29.02 -10.36 -4.29
CA LYS A 325 -27.91 -11.30 -4.04
C LYS A 325 -27.24 -11.10 -2.68
N ILE A 326 -27.12 -9.86 -2.20
CA ILE A 326 -26.40 -9.57 -0.95
C ILE A 326 -27.09 -10.21 0.26
N PRO A 327 -28.42 -10.05 0.46
CA PRO A 327 -29.08 -10.71 1.57
C PRO A 327 -29.01 -12.25 1.50
N ALA A 328 -29.09 -12.80 0.28
CA ALA A 328 -28.99 -14.25 0.07
C ALA A 328 -27.60 -14.82 0.42
N MET A 329 -26.51 -14.06 0.25
CA MET A 329 -25.15 -14.52 0.57
C MET A 329 -24.66 -14.12 1.96
N GLY A 330 -25.34 -13.18 2.64
CA GLY A 330 -24.88 -12.61 3.90
C GLY A 330 -24.47 -13.65 4.94
N ARG A 331 -25.30 -14.68 5.13
CA ARG A 331 -24.98 -15.80 6.05
C ARG A 331 -23.69 -16.52 5.68
N SER A 332 -23.50 -16.88 4.41
CA SER A 332 -22.29 -17.60 3.98
C SER A 332 -21.03 -16.74 4.12
N VAL A 333 -21.14 -15.43 3.87
CA VAL A 333 -20.02 -14.49 4.08
C VAL A 333 -19.67 -14.42 5.56
N ILE A 334 -20.66 -14.28 6.45
CA ILE A 334 -20.46 -14.28 7.90
C ILE A 334 -19.80 -15.58 8.36
N GLU A 335 -20.32 -16.75 7.99
CA GLU A 335 -19.77 -18.05 8.39
C GLU A 335 -18.30 -18.20 7.98
N ARG A 336 -17.94 -17.78 6.76
CA ARG A 336 -16.56 -17.86 6.25
C ARG A 336 -15.63 -16.86 6.93
N LEU A 337 -16.13 -15.67 7.28
CA LEU A 337 -15.37 -14.66 8.01
C LEU A 337 -15.27 -14.97 9.50
N ASP A 338 -16.24 -15.69 10.08
CA ASP A 338 -16.25 -16.12 11.48
C ASP A 338 -15.12 -17.10 11.78
N ALA A 339 -14.89 -18.06 10.88
CA ALA A 339 -13.74 -18.96 10.92
C ALA A 339 -12.38 -18.22 10.90
N LEU A 340 -12.41 -16.94 10.50
CA LEU A 340 -11.28 -16.04 10.45
C LEU A 340 -11.40 -14.95 11.54
N GLY A 341 -12.36 -14.97 12.46
CA GLY A 341 -12.52 -13.92 13.49
C GLY A 341 -12.77 -12.52 12.92
N LEU A 342 -13.45 -12.41 11.78
CA LEU A 342 -13.83 -11.14 11.12
C LEU A 342 -15.35 -10.95 11.04
N ALA A 343 -16.16 -11.89 11.52
CA ALA A 343 -17.61 -11.82 11.47
C ALA A 343 -18.18 -10.60 12.21
N THR A 344 -17.77 -10.35 13.45
CA THR A 344 -18.23 -9.18 14.22
C THR A 344 -17.97 -7.87 13.48
N ARG A 345 -16.75 -7.71 12.95
CA ARG A 345 -16.38 -6.52 12.17
C ARG A 345 -17.23 -6.38 10.90
N PHE A 346 -17.51 -7.49 10.22
CA PHE A 346 -18.38 -7.50 9.05
C PHE A 346 -19.80 -7.08 9.42
N ASP A 347 -20.36 -7.64 10.49
CA ASP A 347 -21.72 -7.35 10.96
C ASP A 347 -21.86 -5.89 11.39
N ASP A 348 -20.96 -5.40 12.26
CA ASP A 348 -20.91 -4.00 12.71
C ASP A 348 -20.87 -3.01 11.54
N THR A 349 -20.25 -3.41 10.43
CA THR A 349 -20.08 -2.55 9.25
C THR A 349 -21.24 -2.69 8.26
N PHE A 350 -21.79 -3.89 8.04
CA PHE A 350 -22.63 -4.21 6.89
C PHE A 350 -23.98 -4.87 7.22
N ALA A 351 -24.35 -5.05 8.49
CA ALA A 351 -25.60 -5.70 8.91
C ALA A 351 -26.83 -5.18 8.14
N ALA A 352 -26.96 -3.85 8.02
CA ALA A 352 -28.08 -3.23 7.31
C ALA A 352 -28.20 -3.64 5.84
N LEU A 353 -27.08 -3.96 5.16
CA LEU A 353 -27.06 -4.32 3.74
C LEU A 353 -27.39 -5.79 3.48
N ILE A 354 -27.16 -6.67 4.45
CA ILE A 354 -27.41 -8.12 4.34
C ILE A 354 -28.80 -8.53 4.83
N GLU A 355 -29.53 -7.62 5.46
CA GLU A 355 -30.93 -7.83 5.78
C GLU A 355 -31.81 -7.82 4.51
N PRO A 356 -32.75 -8.77 4.36
CA PRO A 356 -33.71 -8.75 3.27
C PRO A 356 -34.54 -7.46 3.27
N ALA A 357 -34.62 -6.79 2.11
CA ALA A 357 -35.34 -5.54 1.95
C ALA A 357 -35.90 -5.41 0.53
N SER A 358 -36.85 -4.50 0.32
CA SER A 358 -37.28 -4.12 -1.03
C SER A 358 -36.14 -3.42 -1.79
N GLY A 359 -36.21 -3.33 -3.13
CA GLY A 359 -35.17 -2.67 -3.92
C GLY A 359 -34.94 -1.21 -3.50
N ASP A 360 -36.03 -0.46 -3.28
CA ASP A 360 -35.98 0.94 -2.83
C ASP A 360 -35.35 1.04 -1.43
N GLU A 361 -35.82 0.21 -0.49
CA GLU A 361 -35.31 0.19 0.88
C GLU A 361 -33.82 -0.19 0.92
N TRP A 362 -33.41 -1.23 0.19
CA TRP A 362 -32.02 -1.64 0.11
C TRP A 362 -31.15 -0.52 -0.50
N THR A 363 -31.64 0.17 -1.53
CA THR A 363 -30.95 1.32 -2.14
C THR A 363 -30.79 2.46 -1.13
N ALA A 364 -31.81 2.76 -0.32
CA ALA A 364 -31.72 3.75 0.74
C ALA A 364 -30.66 3.34 1.78
N ARG A 365 -30.62 2.06 2.18
CA ARG A 365 -29.61 1.54 3.12
C ARG A 365 -28.20 1.63 2.56
N LEU A 366 -27.99 1.37 1.26
CA LEU A 366 -26.69 1.55 0.60
C LEU A 366 -26.21 3.01 0.65
N LEU A 367 -27.10 3.96 0.34
CA LEU A 367 -26.77 5.38 0.34
C LEU A 367 -26.54 5.91 1.77
N GLU A 368 -27.31 5.41 2.74
CA GLU A 368 -27.11 5.72 4.15
C GLU A 368 -25.79 5.15 4.67
N HIS A 369 -25.46 3.91 4.29
CA HIS A 369 -24.18 3.26 4.62
C HIS A 369 -23.00 4.06 4.07
N HIS A 370 -23.08 4.52 2.82
CA HIS A 370 -22.08 5.41 2.23
C HIS A 370 -21.90 6.70 3.05
N ARG A 371 -23.01 7.36 3.41
CA ARG A 371 -22.99 8.58 4.22
C ARG A 371 -22.34 8.35 5.58
N GLY A 372 -22.82 7.38 6.34
CA GLY A 372 -22.26 7.05 7.67
C GLY A 372 -20.79 6.63 7.59
N THR A 373 -20.38 5.96 6.50
CA THR A 373 -18.97 5.64 6.26
C THR A 373 -18.11 6.89 6.06
N GLN A 374 -18.58 7.92 5.34
CA GLN A 374 -17.81 9.15 5.20
C GLN A 374 -17.79 9.96 6.50
N GLU A 375 -18.91 10.04 7.22
CA GLU A 375 -19.04 10.78 8.47
C GLU A 375 -18.12 10.22 9.58
N ARG A 376 -17.88 8.91 9.61
CA ARG A 376 -16.97 8.26 10.59
C ARG A 376 -15.47 8.43 10.29
N LYS A 377 -15.08 9.03 9.15
CA LYS A 377 -13.66 9.14 8.78
C LYS A 377 -12.97 10.26 9.56
N ALA A 378 -11.86 9.91 10.21
CA ALA A 378 -10.98 10.89 10.84
C ALA A 378 -10.43 11.94 9.85
N PRO A 379 -10.08 13.16 10.33
CA PRO A 379 -10.20 13.61 11.73
C PRO A 379 -11.63 14.01 12.13
N ASP A 380 -12.40 14.67 11.26
CA ASP A 380 -13.66 15.35 11.64
C ASP A 380 -14.88 14.89 10.83
N GLY A 381 -14.81 13.70 10.25
CA GLY A 381 -15.77 13.25 9.23
C GLY A 381 -15.45 13.83 7.85
N LYS A 382 -16.03 13.22 6.81
CA LYS A 382 -15.92 13.69 5.43
C LYS A 382 -17.29 13.82 4.80
N LEU A 383 -17.39 14.69 3.80
CA LEU A 383 -18.64 14.86 3.06
C LEU A 383 -18.96 13.61 2.22
N PRO A 384 -20.24 13.18 2.17
CA PRO A 384 -20.66 12.11 1.29
C PRO A 384 -20.50 12.54 -0.18
N TRP A 385 -20.23 11.56 -1.04
CA TRP A 385 -20.07 11.76 -2.48
C TRP A 385 -21.40 12.08 -3.16
N ILE A 386 -22.49 11.60 -2.59
CA ILE A 386 -23.87 11.84 -3.01
C ILE A 386 -24.58 12.64 -1.93
N GLU A 387 -25.21 13.74 -2.30
CA GLU A 387 -26.05 14.56 -1.42
C GLU A 387 -27.50 14.12 -1.53
N ARG A 388 -28.20 14.09 -0.39
CA ARG A 388 -29.64 13.93 -0.29
C ARG A 388 -30.28 15.30 -0.05
N TRP A 389 -31.34 15.60 -0.79
CA TRP A 389 -32.14 16.81 -0.65
C TRP A 389 -33.40 16.56 0.18
N ASP A 390 -34.01 17.64 0.67
CA ASP A 390 -35.22 17.60 1.51
C ASP A 390 -36.42 16.94 0.81
N ASP A 391 -36.48 17.05 -0.53
CA ASP A 391 -37.49 16.40 -1.37
C ASP A 391 -37.25 14.89 -1.57
N GLY A 392 -36.24 14.31 -0.92
CA GLY A 392 -35.88 12.90 -1.00
C GLY A 392 -35.12 12.52 -2.27
N THR A 393 -34.71 13.50 -3.08
CA THR A 393 -33.89 13.25 -4.28
C THR A 393 -32.39 13.30 -3.98
N TYR A 394 -31.61 12.72 -4.87
CA TYR A 394 -30.16 12.55 -4.73
C TYR A 394 -29.41 13.23 -5.87
N MET A 395 -28.23 13.78 -5.57
CA MET A 395 -27.35 14.40 -6.55
C MET A 395 -25.88 14.08 -6.24
N ILE A 396 -25.09 13.85 -7.28
CA ILE A 396 -23.66 13.58 -7.13
C ILE A 396 -22.85 14.89 -7.03
N ARG A 397 -21.86 14.94 -6.13
CA ARG A 397 -20.92 16.07 -6.10
C ARG A 397 -19.97 16.04 -7.31
N PRO A 398 -19.55 17.20 -7.86
CA PRO A 398 -18.75 17.26 -9.09
C PRO A 398 -17.46 16.41 -9.07
N LEU A 399 -16.77 16.34 -7.93
CA LEU A 399 -15.50 15.60 -7.79
C LEU A 399 -15.63 14.07 -7.91
N TYR A 400 -16.84 13.53 -7.73
CA TYR A 400 -17.07 12.09 -7.75
C TYR A 400 -17.76 11.60 -9.01
N ARG A 401 -17.96 12.48 -10.00
CA ARG A 401 -18.53 12.10 -11.30
C ARG A 401 -17.83 10.89 -11.90
N ARG A 402 -18.62 10.02 -12.52
CA ARG A 402 -18.17 8.78 -13.17
C ARG A 402 -18.71 8.75 -14.59
N THR A 403 -17.80 8.64 -15.55
CA THR A 403 -18.11 8.58 -16.98
C THR A 403 -18.06 7.17 -17.54
N GLU A 404 -17.36 6.26 -16.85
CA GLU A 404 -17.24 4.87 -17.25
C GLU A 404 -18.44 4.07 -16.71
N PRO A 405 -19.15 3.30 -17.56
CA PRO A 405 -20.21 2.43 -17.11
C PRO A 405 -19.63 1.21 -16.37
N VAL A 406 -20.38 0.69 -15.40
CA VAL A 406 -20.05 -0.56 -14.72
C VAL A 406 -20.10 -1.71 -15.75
N PRO A 407 -19.09 -2.58 -15.84
CA PRO A 407 -19.06 -3.66 -16.81
C PRO A 407 -20.26 -4.62 -16.65
N GLU A 408 -20.99 -4.86 -17.74
CA GLU A 408 -22.03 -5.89 -17.81
C GLU A 408 -21.42 -7.29 -18.03
N ARG A 409 -20.59 -7.75 -17.08
CA ARG A 409 -19.97 -9.09 -17.12
C ARG A 409 -20.45 -9.95 -15.96
N ASP A 410 -20.27 -11.26 -16.11
CA ASP A 410 -20.47 -12.21 -15.02
C ASP A 410 -19.55 -11.88 -13.85
N LEU A 411 -20.11 -11.84 -12.64
CA LEU A 411 -19.38 -11.48 -11.41
C LEU A 411 -18.13 -12.34 -11.18
N GLU A 412 -18.19 -13.60 -11.62
CA GLU A 412 -17.10 -14.57 -11.49
C GLU A 412 -15.94 -14.32 -12.47
N ALA A 413 -16.18 -13.55 -13.54
CA ALA A 413 -15.19 -13.17 -14.54
C ALA A 413 -14.55 -11.79 -14.26
N LEU A 414 -15.01 -11.08 -13.22
CA LEU A 414 -14.48 -9.77 -12.86
C LEU A 414 -13.32 -9.89 -11.86
N PRO A 415 -12.29 -9.02 -11.97
CA PRO A 415 -11.24 -8.97 -10.98
C PRO A 415 -11.80 -8.60 -9.60
N TYR A 416 -11.05 -8.94 -8.56
CA TYR A 416 -11.34 -8.46 -7.21
C TYR A 416 -11.41 -6.93 -7.15
N VAL A 417 -12.21 -6.44 -6.20
CA VAL A 417 -12.28 -5.03 -5.83
C VAL A 417 -10.97 -4.61 -5.19
N HIS A 418 -10.43 -5.46 -4.31
CA HIS A 418 -9.20 -5.17 -3.58
C HIS A 418 -8.04 -6.00 -4.10
N ALA A 419 -6.82 -5.53 -3.81
CA ALA A 419 -5.62 -6.31 -3.97
C ALA A 419 -5.40 -7.23 -2.76
N TYR A 420 -4.57 -8.25 -2.92
CA TYR A 420 -4.20 -9.27 -1.94
C TYR A 420 -2.70 -9.59 -2.03
N ARG A 421 -1.91 -8.59 -2.43
CA ARG A 421 -0.45 -8.50 -2.24
C ARG A 421 0.32 -9.49 -3.13
N LEU A 422 -0.35 -10.10 -4.11
CA LEU A 422 0.29 -10.99 -5.08
C LEU A 422 1.17 -10.22 -6.05
N LYS A 423 0.86 -8.95 -6.34
CA LYS A 423 1.69 -8.10 -7.19
C LYS A 423 3.10 -7.89 -6.61
N PRO A 424 3.27 -7.44 -5.35
CA PRO A 424 4.57 -7.43 -4.69
C PRO A 424 5.27 -8.80 -4.71
N LEU A 425 4.58 -9.88 -4.35
CA LEU A 425 5.18 -11.23 -4.32
C LEU A 425 5.68 -11.69 -5.69
N ALA A 426 4.91 -11.45 -6.75
CA ALA A 426 5.30 -11.71 -8.12
C ALA A 426 6.55 -10.91 -8.52
N SER A 427 6.58 -9.63 -8.16
CA SER A 427 7.72 -8.76 -8.40
C SER A 427 8.97 -9.23 -7.64
N PHE A 428 8.80 -9.71 -6.40
CA PHE A 428 9.88 -10.30 -5.62
C PHE A 428 10.39 -11.59 -6.27
N ALA A 429 9.49 -12.48 -6.71
CA ALA A 429 9.87 -13.71 -7.40
C ALA A 429 10.68 -13.43 -8.69
N ALA A 430 10.28 -12.44 -9.49
CA ALA A 430 11.08 -11.97 -10.63
C ALA A 430 12.44 -11.42 -10.17
N GLY A 431 12.44 -10.48 -9.22
CA GLY A 431 13.64 -9.78 -8.77
C GLY A 431 14.68 -10.67 -8.09
N LEU A 432 14.25 -11.82 -7.53
CA LEU A 432 15.12 -12.81 -6.88
C LEU A 432 15.53 -13.94 -7.84
N GLY A 433 15.10 -13.91 -9.10
CA GLY A 433 15.42 -14.97 -10.06
C GLY A 433 14.70 -16.29 -9.79
N LEU A 434 13.56 -16.26 -9.09
CA LEU A 434 12.72 -17.44 -8.84
C LEU A 434 11.72 -17.72 -9.97
N ALA A 435 11.54 -16.77 -10.87
CA ALA A 435 10.66 -16.93 -12.03
C ALA A 435 11.17 -18.07 -12.93
N PRO A 436 10.26 -18.94 -13.44
CA PRO A 436 10.65 -19.99 -14.37
C PRO A 436 11.12 -19.37 -15.69
N THR A 437 12.25 -19.89 -16.19
CA THR A 437 12.81 -19.56 -17.51
C THR A 437 11.92 -20.00 -18.65
#